data_AF-A0A7Y1YW69-F1
#
_entry.id   AF-A0A7Y1YW69-F1
#
_cell.length_a   1.000
_cell.length_b   1.000
_cell.length_c   1.000
_cell.angle_alpha   90.00
_cell.angle_beta   90.00
_cell.angle_gamma   90.00
#
_symmetry.space_group_name_H-M   'P 1'
#
loop_
_entity.id
_entity.type
_entity.pdbx_description
1 polymer ?
#
loop_
_entity_poly.entity_id
_entity_poly.type
_entity_poly.pdbx_seq_one_letter_code
_entity_poly.pdbx_strand_id
1 'polypeptide(L)'
;MNESVSVAFWPRLFLWLLLASPGAFWLQGYLRGELYYGEFLHTTGQFSAQLLIATLAVTPLRRLFSRMAWTAWLVRQRRYLGVAAFGYALPHALAYLVKLASLQRIASEAIEPGLATGWLALLLMAPLAATSLDAAVRRLGRRWKQLHRLVYPAAALTLAHWVLTAFDPTAGLVHAAILVMLVSLRLVVQRRRRLT
;
A
#
# COMPACT_ATOMS: atom_id res chain seq x y z
N MET A 1 39.42 -18.10 2.18
CA MET A 1 38.14 -18.47 1.55
C MET A 1 37.13 -17.37 1.83
N ASN A 2 36.97 -16.45 0.88
CA ASN A 2 35.99 -15.37 0.96
C ASN A 2 34.69 -15.90 0.36
N GLU A 3 33.76 -16.33 1.20
CA GLU A 3 32.38 -16.52 0.77
C GLU A 3 31.76 -15.14 0.58
N SER A 4 31.94 -14.60 -0.62
CA SER A 4 31.05 -13.56 -1.14
C SER A 4 29.67 -14.19 -1.21
N VAL A 5 28.90 -14.01 -0.13
CA VAL A 5 27.46 -14.30 -0.11
C VAL A 5 26.87 -13.53 -1.29
N SER A 6 26.66 -14.24 -2.40
CA SER A 6 25.99 -13.75 -3.57
C SER A 6 24.56 -13.47 -3.14
N VAL A 7 24.31 -12.26 -2.67
CA VAL A 7 22.98 -11.81 -2.28
C VAL A 7 22.13 -11.95 -3.53
N ALA A 8 21.35 -13.03 -3.58
CA ALA A 8 20.62 -13.48 -4.76
C ALA A 8 19.95 -12.28 -5.42
N PHE A 9 20.41 -11.97 -6.63
CA PHE A 9 19.87 -10.91 -7.46
C PHE A 9 18.56 -11.43 -8.02
N TRP A 10 17.53 -11.53 -7.19
CA TRP A 10 16.18 -11.87 -7.65
C TRP A 10 15.85 -10.93 -8.81
N PRO A 11 15.51 -11.44 -10.00
CA PRO A 11 15.11 -10.58 -11.09
C PRO A 11 13.88 -9.81 -10.63
N ARG A 12 13.84 -8.49 -10.87
CA ARG A 12 12.70 -7.62 -10.49
C ARG A 12 11.36 -8.20 -10.95
N LEU A 13 11.38 -8.95 -12.05
CA LEU A 13 10.26 -9.72 -12.57
C LEU A 13 9.68 -10.72 -11.55
N PHE A 14 10.51 -11.47 -10.84
CA PHE A 14 10.05 -12.44 -9.83
C PHE A 14 9.25 -11.77 -8.73
N LEU A 15 9.71 -10.61 -8.22
CA LEU A 15 8.97 -9.86 -7.22
C LEU A 15 7.63 -9.37 -7.76
N TRP A 16 7.58 -8.90 -9.01
CA TRP A 16 6.33 -8.47 -9.62
C TRP A 16 5.36 -9.63 -9.83
N LEU A 17 5.84 -10.80 -10.27
CA LEU A 17 5.02 -11.99 -10.39
C LEU A 17 4.45 -12.41 -9.03
N LEU A 18 5.28 -12.37 -7.99
CA LEU A 18 4.84 -12.67 -6.62
C LEU A 18 3.79 -11.66 -6.11
N LEU A 19 4.01 -10.36 -6.33
CA LEU A 19 3.09 -9.32 -5.88
C LEU A 19 1.79 -9.29 -6.70
N ALA A 20 1.83 -9.67 -7.98
CA ALA A 20 0.67 -9.67 -8.86
C ALA A 20 -0.14 -10.97 -8.79
N SER A 21 0.44 -12.09 -8.32
CA SER A 21 -0.22 -13.39 -8.39
C SER A 21 -1.55 -13.46 -7.63
N PRO A 22 -1.72 -12.91 -6.41
CA PRO A 22 -3.03 -12.92 -5.74
C PRO A 22 -4.08 -12.13 -6.53
N GLY A 23 -3.72 -10.95 -7.03
CA GLY A 23 -4.60 -10.11 -7.83
C GLY A 23 -5.00 -10.75 -9.15
N ALA A 24 -4.08 -11.44 -9.82
CA ALA A 24 -4.38 -12.20 -11.04
C ALA A 24 -5.36 -13.34 -10.75
N PHE A 25 -5.15 -14.07 -9.66
CA PHE A 25 -6.04 -15.15 -9.23
C PHE A 25 -7.46 -14.62 -8.92
N TRP A 26 -7.59 -13.57 -8.11
CA TRP A 26 -8.90 -12.99 -7.78
C TRP A 26 -9.60 -12.36 -8.99
N LEU A 27 -8.86 -11.68 -9.87
CA LEU A 27 -9.41 -11.10 -11.10
C LEU A 27 -9.94 -12.20 -12.02
N GLN A 28 -9.19 -13.29 -12.19
CA GLN A 28 -9.62 -14.43 -12.99
C GLN A 28 -10.90 -15.06 -12.42
N GLY A 29 -10.96 -15.28 -11.10
CA GLY A 29 -12.17 -15.79 -10.43
C GLY A 29 -13.37 -14.86 -10.60
N TYR A 30 -13.16 -13.55 -10.49
CA TYR A 30 -14.23 -12.56 -10.70
C TYR A 30 -14.74 -12.55 -12.15
N LEU A 31 -13.83 -12.58 -13.14
CA LEU A 31 -14.21 -12.60 -14.56
C LEU A 31 -14.92 -13.90 -14.97
N ARG A 32 -14.65 -15.01 -14.27
CA ARG A 32 -15.33 -16.31 -14.49
C ARG A 32 -16.65 -16.45 -13.73
N GLY A 33 -16.99 -15.48 -12.88
CA GLY A 33 -18.18 -15.55 -12.02
C GLY A 33 -18.03 -16.51 -10.84
N GLU A 34 -16.82 -17.02 -10.57
CA GLU A 34 -16.52 -17.88 -9.42
C GLU A 34 -16.43 -17.07 -8.12
N LEU A 35 -16.01 -15.81 -8.22
CA LEU A 35 -15.84 -14.89 -7.11
C LEU A 35 -16.81 -13.72 -7.27
N TYR A 36 -17.70 -13.51 -6.30
CA TYR A 36 -18.72 -12.49 -6.41
C TYR A 36 -18.16 -11.09 -6.09
N TYR A 37 -18.85 -10.05 -6.57
CA TYR A 37 -18.43 -8.65 -6.45
C TYR A 37 -17.94 -8.22 -5.05
N GLY A 38 -18.69 -8.57 -4.00
CA GLY A 38 -18.34 -8.14 -2.63
C GLY A 38 -17.05 -8.76 -2.13
N GLU A 39 -16.80 -10.03 -2.44
CA GLU A 39 -15.55 -10.72 -2.10
C GLU A 39 -14.36 -10.15 -2.88
N PHE A 40 -14.57 -9.77 -4.15
CA PHE A 40 -13.53 -9.16 -4.96
C PHE A 40 -13.10 -7.82 -4.36
N LEU A 41 -14.07 -6.97 -3.98
CA LEU A 41 -13.74 -5.70 -3.32
C LEU A 41 -13.06 -5.93 -1.99
N HIS A 42 -13.57 -6.85 -1.16
CA HIS A 42 -13.01 -7.11 0.15
C HIS A 42 -11.54 -7.55 0.07
N THR A 43 -11.26 -8.57 -0.74
CA THR A 43 -9.91 -9.13 -0.89
C THR A 43 -8.92 -8.13 -1.49
N THR A 44 -9.28 -7.45 -2.58
CA THR A 44 -8.41 -6.46 -3.23
C THR A 44 -8.16 -5.23 -2.34
N GLY A 45 -9.19 -4.75 -1.65
CA GLY A 45 -9.09 -3.62 -0.73
C GLY A 45 -8.22 -3.94 0.50
N GLN A 46 -8.47 -5.09 1.13
CA GLN A 46 -7.66 -5.58 2.25
C GLN A 46 -6.19 -5.74 1.86
N PHE A 47 -5.92 -6.38 0.72
CA PHE A 47 -4.55 -6.62 0.29
C PHE A 47 -3.81 -5.33 -0.05
N SER A 48 -4.51 -4.35 -0.65
CA SER A 48 -3.97 -3.00 -0.85
C SER A 48 -3.54 -2.35 0.47
N ALA A 49 -4.42 -2.37 1.49
CA ALA A 49 -4.14 -1.79 2.80
C ALA A 49 -2.94 -2.50 3.49
N GLN A 50 -2.88 -3.82 3.41
CA GLN A 50 -1.78 -4.61 3.96
C GLN A 50 -0.44 -4.30 3.28
N LEU A 51 -0.41 -4.19 1.95
CA LEU A 51 0.80 -3.80 1.20
C LEU A 51 1.25 -2.37 1.55
N LEU A 52 0.30 -1.46 1.78
CA LEU A 52 0.60 -0.09 2.19
C LEU A 52 1.19 -0.04 3.61
N ILE A 53 0.65 -0.84 4.55
CA ILE A 53 1.23 -1.00 5.89
C ILE A 53 2.62 -1.62 5.81
N ALA A 54 2.80 -2.68 5.01
CA ALA A 54 4.10 -3.31 4.79
C ALA A 54 5.13 -2.30 4.26
N THR A 55 4.73 -1.42 3.33
CA THR A 55 5.55 -0.32 2.81
C THR A 55 6.01 0.64 3.91
N LEU A 56 5.16 0.94 4.88
CA LEU A 56 5.48 1.79 6.03
C LEU A 56 6.32 1.07 7.09
N ALA A 57 6.13 -0.24 7.25
CA ALA A 57 6.87 -1.09 8.18
C ALA A 57 8.36 -1.26 7.81
N VAL A 58 8.71 -1.14 6.52
CA VAL A 58 10.10 -1.31 6.06
C VAL A 58 11.11 -0.44 6.83
N THR A 59 10.75 0.81 7.12
CA THR A 59 11.67 1.75 7.81
C THR A 59 11.93 1.37 9.27
N PRO A 60 10.91 1.19 10.14
CA PRO A 60 11.14 0.73 11.52
C PRO A 60 11.81 -0.65 11.55
N LEU A 61 11.44 -1.59 10.66
CA LEU A 61 12.10 -2.90 10.58
C LEU A 61 13.60 -2.79 10.26
N ARG A 62 13.98 -1.97 9.26
CA ARG A 62 15.40 -1.70 8.96
C ARG A 62 16.15 -1.12 10.15
N ARG A 63 15.48 -0.36 11.01
CA ARG A 63 16.11 0.27 12.16
C ARG A 63 16.29 -0.71 13.32
N LEU A 64 15.28 -1.51 13.62
CA LEU A 64 15.34 -2.54 14.66
C LEU A 64 16.35 -3.63 14.31
N PHE A 65 16.34 -4.09 13.06
CA PHE A 65 17.18 -5.19 12.58
C PHE A 65 18.25 -4.70 11.59
N SER A 66 18.95 -3.62 11.97
CA SER A 66 19.91 -2.93 11.10
C SER A 66 21.10 -3.79 10.66
N ARG A 67 21.50 -4.77 11.47
CA ARG A 67 22.58 -5.72 11.18
C ARG A 67 22.19 -6.85 10.23
N MET A 68 20.89 -7.07 9.99
CA MET A 68 20.44 -8.19 9.16
C MET A 68 20.37 -7.81 7.68
N ALA A 69 20.95 -8.63 6.81
CA ALA A 69 21.03 -8.36 5.36
C ALA A 69 19.66 -8.28 4.67
N TRP A 70 18.68 -9.09 5.14
CA TRP A 70 17.33 -9.10 4.57
C TRP A 70 16.61 -7.76 4.71
N THR A 71 16.88 -6.96 5.76
CA THR A 71 16.26 -5.64 5.89
C THR A 71 16.81 -4.62 4.90
N ALA A 72 18.08 -4.73 4.50
CA ALA A 72 18.65 -3.90 3.45
C ALA A 72 18.05 -4.24 2.07
N TRP A 73 17.75 -5.51 1.83
CA TRP A 73 16.96 -5.93 0.67
C TRP A 73 15.54 -5.35 0.72
N LEU A 74 14.85 -5.43 1.87
CA LEU A 74 13.49 -4.91 2.02
C LEU A 74 13.39 -3.40 1.75
N VAL A 75 14.38 -2.61 2.17
CA VAL A 75 14.46 -1.17 1.85
C VAL A 75 14.46 -0.92 0.34
N ARG A 76 15.17 -1.75 -0.44
CA ARG A 76 15.18 -1.66 -1.91
C ARG A 76 13.82 -2.03 -2.48
N GLN A 77 13.06 -2.91 -1.82
CA GLN A 77 11.74 -3.33 -2.27
C GLN A 77 10.58 -2.41 -1.86
N ARG A 78 10.80 -1.50 -0.91
CA ARG A 78 9.76 -0.59 -0.37
C ARG A 78 8.92 0.09 -1.45
N ARG A 79 9.56 0.53 -2.53
CA ARG A 79 8.87 1.23 -3.62
C ARG A 79 7.90 0.31 -4.36
N TYR A 80 8.31 -0.91 -4.63
CA TYR A 80 7.48 -1.90 -5.35
C TYR A 80 6.25 -2.28 -4.53
N LEU A 81 6.40 -2.42 -3.20
CA LEU A 81 5.26 -2.66 -2.29
C LEU A 81 4.22 -1.52 -2.37
N GLY A 82 4.67 -0.27 -2.38
CA GLY A 82 3.77 0.88 -2.46
C GLY A 82 3.05 0.99 -3.81
N VAL A 83 3.76 0.69 -4.91
CA VAL A 83 3.13 0.64 -6.25
C VAL A 83 2.14 -0.52 -6.33
N ALA A 84 2.49 -1.69 -5.79
CA ALA A 84 1.58 -2.82 -5.73
C ALA A 84 0.32 -2.46 -4.92
N ALA A 85 0.45 -1.80 -3.76
CA ALA A 85 -0.71 -1.34 -3.00
C ALA A 85 -1.67 -0.50 -3.86
N PHE A 86 -1.16 0.45 -4.66
CA PHE A 86 -1.99 1.20 -5.62
C PHE A 86 -2.56 0.31 -6.73
N GLY A 87 -1.78 -0.64 -7.23
CA GLY A 87 -2.21 -1.63 -8.22
C GLY A 87 -3.35 -2.54 -7.75
N TYR A 88 -3.57 -2.70 -6.44
CA TYR A 88 -4.75 -3.37 -5.89
C TYR A 88 -5.89 -2.39 -5.58
N ALA A 89 -5.58 -1.17 -5.13
CA ALA A 89 -6.59 -0.14 -4.87
C ALA A 89 -7.33 0.31 -6.15
N LEU A 90 -6.64 0.34 -7.29
CA LEU A 90 -7.22 0.79 -8.54
C LEU A 90 -8.28 -0.19 -9.09
N PRO A 91 -8.02 -1.50 -9.24
CA PRO A 91 -9.05 -2.48 -9.59
C PRO A 91 -10.21 -2.53 -8.58
N HIS A 92 -9.93 -2.37 -7.29
CA HIS A 92 -10.96 -2.26 -6.25
C HIS A 92 -11.95 -1.12 -6.55
N ALA A 93 -11.43 0.09 -6.79
CA ALA A 93 -12.26 1.25 -7.11
C ALA A 93 -12.94 1.14 -8.49
N LEU A 94 -12.26 0.57 -9.49
CA LEU A 94 -12.84 0.34 -10.81
C LEU A 94 -14.00 -0.66 -10.77
N ALA A 95 -13.87 -1.75 -10.02
CA ALA A 95 -14.96 -2.71 -9.83
C ALA A 95 -16.20 -2.04 -9.23
N TYR A 96 -16.01 -1.18 -8.23
CA TYR A 96 -17.08 -0.36 -7.65
C TYR A 96 -17.80 0.50 -8.71
N LEU A 97 -17.03 1.26 -9.50
CA LEU A 97 -17.58 2.14 -10.55
C LEU A 97 -18.36 1.35 -11.61
N VAL A 98 -17.81 0.21 -12.06
CA VAL A 98 -18.45 -0.67 -13.03
C VAL A 98 -19.76 -1.23 -12.47
N LYS A 99 -19.81 -1.59 -11.18
CA LYS A 99 -21.02 -2.13 -10.55
C LYS A 99 -22.14 -1.10 -10.41
N LEU A 100 -21.81 0.15 -10.09
CA LEU A 100 -22.82 1.21 -9.95
C LEU A 100 -23.43 1.58 -11.31
N ALA A 101 -22.62 1.59 -12.38
CA ALA A 101 -23.03 1.88 -13.76
C ALA A 101 -23.90 3.15 -13.93
N SER A 102 -23.84 4.10 -12.98
CA SER A 102 -24.65 5.32 -12.96
C SER A 102 -23.87 6.47 -12.32
N LEU A 103 -23.59 7.51 -13.12
CA LEU A 103 -22.86 8.69 -12.64
C LEU A 103 -23.60 9.42 -11.52
N GLN A 104 -24.93 9.45 -11.56
CA GLN A 104 -25.74 10.10 -10.52
C GLN A 104 -25.60 9.38 -9.18
N ARG A 105 -25.63 8.04 -9.18
CA ARG A 105 -25.42 7.24 -7.98
C ARG A 105 -23.99 7.35 -7.44
N ILE A 106 -23.01 7.35 -8.34
CA ILE A 106 -21.60 7.56 -7.97
C ILE A 106 -21.46 8.90 -7.25
N ALA A 107 -22.04 9.98 -7.79
CA ALA A 107 -21.96 11.30 -7.18
C ALA A 107 -22.65 11.38 -5.81
N SER A 108 -23.82 10.77 -5.64
CA SER A 108 -24.53 10.77 -4.37
C SER A 108 -23.83 9.94 -3.30
N GLU A 109 -23.22 8.80 -3.68
CA GLU A 109 -22.54 7.90 -2.74
C GLU A 109 -21.11 8.38 -2.45
N ALA A 110 -20.45 9.11 -3.36
CA ALA A 110 -19.05 9.53 -3.20
C ALA A 110 -18.78 10.46 -2.00
N ILE A 111 -19.80 11.17 -1.49
CA ILE A 111 -19.70 12.04 -0.33
C ILE A 111 -19.93 11.33 1.00
N GLU A 112 -20.40 10.08 0.97
CA GLU A 112 -20.53 9.24 2.17
C GLU A 112 -19.14 9.13 2.83
N PRO A 113 -19.00 9.37 4.15
CA PRO A 113 -17.69 9.44 4.81
C PRO A 113 -16.77 8.24 4.55
N GLY A 114 -17.31 7.03 4.57
CA GLY A 114 -16.58 5.81 4.22
C GLY A 114 -16.02 5.89 2.80
N LEU A 115 -16.84 6.14 1.78
CA LEU A 115 -16.41 6.25 0.39
C LEU A 115 -15.50 7.45 0.12
N ALA A 116 -15.77 8.60 0.72
CA ALA A 116 -14.97 9.82 0.57
C ALA A 116 -13.51 9.59 1.00
N THR A 117 -13.29 8.87 2.11
CA THR A 117 -11.93 8.52 2.55
C THR A 117 -11.21 7.61 1.56
N GLY A 118 -11.93 6.69 0.91
CA GLY A 118 -11.40 5.83 -0.17
C GLY A 118 -10.96 6.63 -1.39
N TRP A 119 -11.79 7.57 -1.86
CA TRP A 119 -11.46 8.45 -2.99
C TRP A 119 -10.24 9.32 -2.71
N LEU A 120 -10.18 9.93 -1.51
CA LEU A 120 -9.03 10.74 -1.09
C LEU A 120 -7.75 9.90 -0.97
N ALA A 121 -7.85 8.67 -0.42
CA ALA A 121 -6.72 7.76 -0.37
C ALA A 121 -6.19 7.43 -1.78
N LEU A 122 -7.08 7.07 -2.71
CA LEU A 122 -6.73 6.77 -4.09
C LEU A 122 -6.06 7.97 -4.79
N LEU A 123 -6.61 9.17 -4.60
CA LEU A 123 -6.08 10.41 -5.15
C LEU A 123 -4.68 10.75 -4.61
N LEU A 124 -4.41 10.46 -3.33
CA LEU A 124 -3.06 10.62 -2.76
C LEU A 124 -2.10 9.53 -3.22
N MET A 125 -2.57 8.29 -3.42
CA MET A 125 -1.73 7.18 -3.87
C MET A 125 -1.33 7.30 -5.36
N ALA A 126 -2.20 7.85 -6.21
CA ALA A 126 -1.96 8.00 -7.64
C ALA A 126 -0.63 8.74 -7.97
N PRO A 127 -0.35 9.95 -7.45
CA PRO A 127 0.93 10.63 -7.72
C PRO A 127 2.12 9.90 -7.09
N LEU A 128 1.93 9.16 -5.99
CA LEU A 128 3.00 8.35 -5.39
C LEU A 128 3.40 7.19 -6.32
N ALA A 129 2.41 6.51 -6.90
CA ALA A 129 2.62 5.44 -7.87
C ALA A 129 3.26 6.00 -9.16
N ALA A 130 2.70 7.09 -9.71
CA ALA A 130 3.22 7.72 -10.94
C ALA A 130 4.66 8.23 -10.80
N THR A 131 5.06 8.66 -9.60
CA THR A 131 6.43 9.13 -9.32
C THR A 131 7.37 8.06 -8.76
N SER A 132 7.01 6.78 -8.91
CA SER A 132 7.83 5.65 -8.49
C SER A 132 8.80 5.14 -9.57
N LEU A 133 8.90 5.79 -10.72
CA LEU A 133 9.92 5.46 -11.74
C LEU A 133 11.27 6.12 -11.43
N ASP A 134 12.38 5.48 -11.82
CA ASP A 134 13.73 6.02 -11.61
C ASP A 134 13.91 7.40 -12.27
N ALA A 135 13.27 7.63 -13.42
CA ALA A 135 13.24 8.94 -14.08
C ALA A 135 12.56 10.02 -13.24
N ALA A 136 11.44 9.72 -12.60
CA ALA A 136 10.71 10.67 -11.74
C ALA A 136 11.52 11.02 -10.49
N VAL A 137 12.20 10.04 -9.88
CA VAL A 137 13.10 10.26 -8.74
C VAL A 137 14.22 11.22 -9.11
N ARG A 138 14.87 11.01 -10.27
CA ARG A 138 15.93 11.90 -10.77
C ARG A 138 15.43 13.31 -11.07
N ARG A 139 14.25 13.43 -11.70
CA ARG A 139 13.66 14.73 -12.09
C ARG A 139 13.19 15.57 -10.88
N LEU A 140 12.58 14.94 -9.88
CA LEU A 140 12.02 15.65 -8.72
C LEU A 140 13.03 15.93 -7.61
N GLY A 141 14.10 15.13 -7.52
CA GLY A 141 15.17 15.31 -6.53
C GLY A 141 14.64 15.42 -5.09
N ARG A 142 14.88 16.55 -4.42
CA ARG A 142 14.45 16.77 -3.03
C ARG A 142 12.92 16.80 -2.86
N ARG A 143 12.17 17.29 -3.87
CA ARG A 143 10.70 17.36 -3.84
C ARG A 143 10.06 15.97 -3.84
N TRP A 144 10.75 14.96 -4.39
CA TRP A 144 10.27 13.58 -4.35
C TRP A 144 10.02 13.09 -2.92
N LYS A 145 10.94 13.41 -1.99
CA LYS A 145 10.77 13.03 -0.58
C LYS A 145 9.62 13.77 0.10
N GLN A 146 9.31 14.99 -0.32
CA GLN A 146 8.17 15.75 0.20
C GLN A 146 6.86 15.15 -0.29
N LEU A 147 6.75 14.89 -1.60
CA LEU A 147 5.61 14.21 -2.20
C LEU A 147 5.36 12.84 -1.55
N HIS A 148 6.42 12.04 -1.39
CA HIS A 148 6.32 10.71 -0.78
C HIS A 148 6.03 10.70 0.73
N ARG A 149 5.86 11.86 1.38
CA ARG A 149 5.25 11.95 2.72
C ARG A 149 3.73 11.79 2.68
N LEU A 150 3.09 11.99 1.53
CA LEU A 150 1.65 11.75 1.36
C LEU A 150 1.25 10.28 1.62
N VAL A 151 2.22 9.36 1.64
CA VAL A 151 1.98 7.96 2.03
C VAL A 151 1.38 7.83 3.45
N TYR A 152 1.67 8.77 4.36
CA TYR A 152 1.14 8.74 5.72
C TYR A 152 -0.36 9.08 5.76
N PRO A 153 -0.82 10.24 5.24
CA PRO A 153 -2.25 10.50 5.14
C PRO A 153 -2.97 9.48 4.24
N ALA A 154 -2.35 9.01 3.14
CA ALA A 154 -2.93 7.95 2.31
C ALA A 154 -3.20 6.67 3.10
N ALA A 155 -2.25 6.22 3.94
CA ALA A 155 -2.43 5.03 4.78
C ALA A 155 -3.50 5.22 5.86
N ALA A 156 -3.55 6.40 6.49
CA ALA A 156 -4.59 6.72 7.46
C ALA A 156 -5.99 6.70 6.82
N LEU A 157 -6.14 7.32 5.64
CA LEU A 157 -7.39 7.34 4.89
C LEU A 157 -7.79 5.95 4.38
N THR A 158 -6.83 5.14 3.92
CA THR A 158 -7.09 3.75 3.47
C THR A 158 -7.65 2.90 4.62
N LEU A 159 -7.11 3.06 5.83
CA LEU A 159 -7.60 2.31 7.00
C LEU A 159 -8.92 2.87 7.53
N ALA A 160 -9.11 4.19 7.51
CA ALA A 160 -10.39 4.80 7.83
C ALA A 160 -11.48 4.28 6.88
N HIS A 161 -11.21 4.26 5.57
CA HIS A 161 -12.10 3.70 4.56
C HIS A 161 -12.46 2.24 4.88
N TRP A 162 -11.46 1.40 5.19
CA TRP A 162 -11.70 0.01 5.54
C TRP A 162 -12.58 -0.12 6.80
N VAL A 163 -12.28 0.60 7.87
CA VAL A 163 -13.05 0.54 9.13
C VAL A 163 -14.48 1.05 8.95
N LEU A 164 -14.68 2.09 8.15
CA LEU A 164 -16.01 2.71 7.96
C LEU A 164 -16.91 1.92 7.01
N THR A 165 -16.35 1.12 6.10
CA THR A 165 -17.12 0.40 5.06
C THR A 165 -17.22 -1.10 5.29
N ALA A 166 -16.39 -1.68 6.17
CA ALA A 166 -16.47 -3.11 6.48
C ALA A 166 -17.68 -3.43 7.35
N PHE A 167 -18.30 -4.59 7.07
CA PHE A 167 -19.33 -5.15 7.95
C PHE A 167 -18.78 -5.48 9.35
N ASP A 168 -17.61 -6.13 9.40
CA ASP A 168 -16.84 -6.32 10.63
C ASP A 168 -15.53 -5.49 10.55
N PRO A 169 -15.39 -4.41 11.33
CA PRO A 169 -14.22 -3.54 11.30
C PRO A 169 -13.02 -4.11 12.08
N THR A 170 -13.14 -5.25 12.75
CA THR A 170 -12.11 -5.79 13.66
C THR A 170 -10.75 -5.92 12.97
N ALA A 171 -10.71 -6.50 11.77
CA ALA A 171 -9.48 -6.63 11.00
C ALA A 171 -8.88 -5.25 10.66
N GLY A 172 -9.71 -4.29 10.24
CA GLY A 172 -9.28 -2.92 9.95
C GLY A 172 -8.71 -2.22 11.18
N LEU A 173 -9.34 -2.38 12.35
CA LEU A 173 -8.89 -1.81 13.62
C LEU A 173 -7.54 -2.38 14.07
N VAL A 174 -7.33 -3.70 13.93
CA VAL A 174 -6.04 -4.34 14.22
C VAL A 174 -4.94 -3.75 13.33
N HIS A 175 -5.21 -3.60 12.03
CA HIS A 175 -4.26 -3.01 11.09
C HIS A 175 -4.01 -1.52 11.36
N ALA A 176 -5.02 -0.78 11.82
CA ALA A 176 -4.87 0.60 12.27
C ALA A 176 -3.98 0.71 13.51
N ALA A 177 -4.16 -0.17 14.50
CA ALA A 177 -3.30 -0.25 15.67
C ALA A 177 -1.84 -0.55 15.28
N ILE A 178 -1.62 -1.47 14.33
CA ILE A 178 -0.29 -1.75 13.77
C ILE A 178 0.30 -0.49 13.13
N LEU A 179 -0.46 0.24 12.31
CA LEU A 179 0.02 1.47 11.69
C LEU A 179 0.44 2.51 12.75
N VAL A 180 -0.39 2.75 13.76
CA VAL A 180 -0.10 3.68 14.86
C VAL A 180 1.17 3.29 15.59
N MET A 181 1.35 2.00 15.89
CA MET A 181 2.57 1.46 16.49
C MET A 181 3.79 1.74 15.61
N LEU A 182 3.73 1.44 14.30
CA LEU A 182 4.85 1.65 13.37
C LEU A 182 5.24 3.13 13.25
N VAL A 183 4.26 4.03 13.18
CA VAL A 183 4.49 5.48 13.13
C VAL A 183 5.12 5.97 14.43
N SER A 184 4.60 5.53 15.57
CA SER A 184 5.12 5.87 16.91
C SER A 184 6.56 5.42 17.09
N LEU A 185 6.87 4.16 16.77
CA LEU A 185 8.23 3.61 16.81
C LEU A 185 9.19 4.43 15.94
N ARG A 186 8.76 4.83 14.75
CA ARG A 186 9.57 5.67 13.86
C ARG A 186 9.90 7.03 14.50
N LEU A 187 8.93 7.68 15.15
CA LEU A 187 9.11 8.98 15.79
C LEU A 187 10.04 8.90 17.00
N VAL A 188 9.83 7.91 17.88
CA VAL A 188 10.68 7.69 19.07
C VAL A 188 12.14 7.46 18.67
N VAL A 189 12.38 6.61 17.68
CA VAL A 189 13.75 6.32 17.21
C VAL A 189 14.38 7.53 16.52
N GLN A 190 13.60 8.38 15.82
CA GLN A 190 14.13 9.64 15.27
C GLN A 190 14.54 10.62 16.37
N ARG A 191 13.78 10.72 17.45
CA ARG A 191 14.08 11.62 18.58
C ARG A 191 15.35 11.19 19.32
N ARG A 192 15.50 9.89 19.63
CA ARG A 192 16.69 9.37 20.35
C ARG A 192 18.01 9.72 19.66
N ARG A 193 18.06 9.64 18.32
CA ARG A 193 19.27 9.96 17.53
C ARG A 193 19.58 11.45 17.37
N ARG A 194 18.66 12.35 17.72
CA ARG A 194 18.93 13.79 17.74
C ARG A 194 19.54 14.25 19.06
N LEU A 195 19.45 13.40 20.09
CA LEU A 195 19.90 13.67 21.46
C LEU A 195 21.23 12.98 21.81
N THR A 196 21.71 12.10 20.92
CA THR A 196 23.02 11.42 20.97
C THR A 196 23.90 11.95 19.85
#